data_AF-A0A2S6T8E1-F1
#
_entry.id   AF-A0A2S6T8E1-F1
#
_cell.length_a   1.000
_cell.length_b   1.000
_cell.length_c   1.000
_cell.angle_alpha   90.00
_cell.angle_beta   90.00
_cell.angle_gamma   90.00
#
_symmetry.space_group_name_H-M   'P 1'
#
loop_
_entity.id
_entity.type
_entity.pdbx_description
1 polymer ?
#
loop_
_entity_poly.entity_id
_entity_poly.type
_entity_poly.pdbx_seq_one_letter_code
_entity_poly.pdbx_strand_id
1 'polypeptide(L)'
;IKNIIKVPGHGEMEREAAKALPNDQLLDILSTVPAQTVAKIAEKLTYVNEKVALYKTISNKSKMIQSLERSLEGAKKSNNESMIEILTKKIEEGATLPDVTAKAVTDLDIARTYIDTIVTARPVANFFGGDIMEPIFDWLYYTADWNVNLYGNQFAQGMYSCLMIWFLLALVCYFVLSRTQAGNWIYSTGGNLSAAQANGVPTNKVKISLFMFTAFCATMFAASQVFEVNTSDAAKGNLKELEAIAAAVIGGVVLTGGFGTVLGIILGAVIFGIAKEAFFYIPGIDGSFYRVFLGAVLVSAALTNENIRKRVIGSV
;
A
#
# COMPACT_ATOMS: atom_id res chain seq x y z
N ILE A 1 15.96 -4.80 -8.74
CA ILE A 1 17.10 -4.62 -7.80
C ILE A 1 16.83 -5.28 -6.45
N LYS A 2 15.67 -5.05 -5.80
CA LYS A 2 15.35 -5.73 -4.52
C LYS A 2 15.22 -7.26 -4.63
N ASN A 3 14.85 -7.77 -5.80
CA ASN A 3 14.70 -9.21 -6.06
C ASN A 3 16.04 -9.94 -6.26
N ILE A 4 17.19 -9.27 -6.17
CA ILE A 4 18.48 -9.96 -6.34
C ILE A 4 18.81 -10.68 -5.04
N ILE A 5 18.95 -12.01 -5.11
CA ILE A 5 19.25 -12.89 -3.99
C ILE A 5 20.58 -13.60 -4.21
N LYS A 6 21.24 -13.97 -3.12
CA LYS A 6 22.45 -14.80 -3.16
C LYS A 6 22.05 -16.26 -3.00
N VAL A 7 21.99 -16.98 -4.12
CA VAL A 7 21.60 -18.39 -4.14
C VAL A 7 22.81 -19.26 -3.80
N PRO A 8 22.70 -20.20 -2.84
CA PRO A 8 23.75 -21.18 -2.56
C PRO A 8 24.17 -21.91 -3.85
N GLY A 9 25.47 -21.94 -4.15
CA GLY A 9 26.01 -22.60 -5.36
C GLY A 9 25.91 -21.80 -6.68
N HIS A 10 25.01 -20.83 -6.80
CA HIS A 10 24.75 -20.10 -8.06
C HIS A 10 25.12 -18.61 -8.05
N GLY A 11 25.47 -18.03 -6.91
CA GLY A 11 25.89 -16.62 -6.81
C GLY A 11 24.72 -15.63 -6.72
N GLU A 12 24.93 -14.38 -7.15
CA GLU A 12 23.87 -13.36 -7.17
C GLU A 12 23.03 -13.48 -8.43
N MET A 13 21.72 -13.69 -8.26
CA MET A 13 20.78 -13.74 -9.37
C MET A 13 19.41 -13.18 -8.98
N GLU A 14 18.60 -12.83 -9.96
CA GLU A 14 17.22 -12.39 -9.72
C GLU A 14 16.37 -13.55 -9.19
N ARG A 15 15.53 -13.29 -8.18
CA ARG A 15 14.68 -14.27 -7.49
C ARG A 15 13.77 -15.03 -8.45
N GLU A 16 13.20 -14.35 -9.44
CA GLU A 16 12.38 -15.01 -10.48
C GLU A 16 13.22 -15.89 -11.40
N ALA A 17 14.44 -15.45 -11.75
CA ALA A 17 15.38 -16.27 -12.51
C ALA A 17 15.85 -17.49 -11.69
N ALA A 18 15.99 -17.36 -10.37
CA ALA A 18 16.32 -18.46 -9.47
C ALA A 18 15.21 -19.51 -9.40
N LYS A 19 13.94 -19.09 -9.37
CA LYS A 19 12.78 -20.00 -9.42
C LYS A 19 12.64 -20.74 -10.75
N ALA A 20 13.17 -20.15 -11.82
CA ALA A 20 13.16 -20.69 -13.17
C ALA A 20 14.35 -21.61 -13.47
N LEU A 21 15.23 -21.87 -12.49
CA LEU A 21 16.33 -22.83 -12.65
C LEU A 21 15.80 -24.23 -13.01
N PRO A 22 16.60 -25.06 -13.73
CA PRO A 22 16.26 -26.44 -14.01
C PRO A 22 15.91 -27.21 -12.74
N ASN A 23 14.96 -28.14 -12.85
CA ASN A 23 14.43 -28.91 -11.72
C ASN A 23 15.55 -29.60 -10.90
N ASP A 24 16.59 -30.10 -11.56
CA ASP A 24 17.71 -30.78 -10.92
C ASP A 24 18.51 -29.83 -10.00
N GLN A 25 18.68 -28.57 -10.41
CA GLN A 25 19.39 -27.55 -9.63
C GLN A 25 18.55 -27.06 -8.45
N LEU A 26 17.22 -26.99 -8.61
CA LEU A 26 16.30 -26.65 -7.52
C LEU A 26 16.32 -27.72 -6.41
N LEU A 27 16.42 -29.00 -6.79
CA LEU A 27 16.52 -30.11 -5.86
C LEU A 27 17.89 -30.14 -5.15
N ASP A 28 18.96 -29.80 -5.86
CA ASP A 28 20.30 -29.65 -5.26
C ASP A 28 20.31 -28.54 -4.20
N ILE A 29 19.70 -27.39 -4.50
CA ILE A 29 19.52 -26.30 -3.52
C ILE A 29 18.73 -26.80 -2.30
N LEU A 30 17.63 -27.54 -2.51
CA LEU A 30 16.82 -28.08 -1.41
C LEU A 30 17.61 -29.04 -0.51
N SER A 31 18.54 -29.83 -1.07
CA SER A 31 19.38 -30.76 -0.32
C SER A 31 20.29 -30.09 0.70
N THR A 32 20.63 -28.81 0.48
CA THR A 32 21.46 -28.01 1.38
C THR A 32 20.68 -27.38 2.54
N VAL A 33 19.34 -27.47 2.52
CA VAL A 33 18.46 -26.79 3.47
C VAL A 33 18.21 -27.66 4.71
N PRO A 34 18.20 -27.10 5.93
CA PRO A 34 17.82 -27.84 7.13
C PRO A 34 16.42 -28.46 7.03
N ALA A 35 16.28 -29.72 7.43
CA ALA A 35 15.03 -30.48 7.37
C ALA A 35 13.85 -29.82 8.12
N GLN A 36 14.14 -29.08 9.20
CA GLN A 36 13.12 -28.33 9.96
C GLN A 36 12.51 -27.20 9.12
N THR A 37 13.30 -26.53 8.29
CA THR A 37 12.84 -25.44 7.41
C THR A 37 11.99 -26.00 6.27
N VAL A 38 12.41 -27.12 5.69
CA VAL A 38 11.67 -27.86 4.67
C VAL A 38 10.29 -28.28 5.19
N ALA A 39 10.23 -28.85 6.40
CA ALA A 39 8.98 -29.27 7.02
C ALA A 39 8.00 -28.09 7.25
N LYS A 40 8.50 -26.96 7.77
CA LYS A 40 7.68 -25.75 7.96
C LYS A 40 7.13 -25.18 6.65
N ILE A 41 7.95 -25.20 5.59
CA ILE A 41 7.52 -24.72 4.27
C ILE A 41 6.45 -25.66 3.69
N ALA A 42 6.65 -26.98 3.80
CA ALA A 42 5.68 -27.98 3.34
C ALA A 42 4.33 -27.86 4.05
N GLU A 43 4.32 -27.68 5.37
CA GLU A 43 3.11 -27.46 6.15
C GLU A 43 2.38 -26.19 5.71
N LYS A 44 3.10 -25.06 5.60
CA LYS A 44 2.54 -23.79 5.12
C LYS A 44 1.93 -23.93 3.73
N LEU A 45 2.63 -24.57 2.80
CA LEU A 45 2.18 -24.71 1.42
C LEU A 45 0.97 -25.64 1.30
N THR A 46 0.90 -26.68 2.14
CA THR A 46 -0.26 -27.58 2.21
C THR A 46 -1.49 -26.81 2.68
N TYR A 47 -1.36 -26.02 3.75
CA TYR A 47 -2.43 -25.15 4.25
C TYR A 47 -2.91 -24.16 3.17
N VAL A 48 -1.99 -23.49 2.48
CA VAL A 48 -2.33 -22.55 1.39
C VAL A 48 -3.10 -23.27 0.27
N ASN A 49 -2.62 -24.44 -0.18
CA ASN A 49 -3.24 -25.17 -1.28
C ASN A 49 -4.65 -25.67 -0.93
N GLU A 50 -4.87 -26.14 0.29
CA GLU A 50 -6.19 -26.54 0.79
C GLU A 50 -7.14 -25.34 0.85
N LYS A 51 -6.66 -24.21 1.36
CA LYS A 51 -7.44 -22.98 1.47
C LYS A 51 -7.82 -22.41 0.11
N VAL A 52 -6.87 -22.37 -0.83
CA VAL A 52 -7.14 -21.95 -2.21
C VAL A 52 -8.15 -22.87 -2.89
N ALA A 53 -8.08 -24.18 -2.65
CA ALA A 53 -9.03 -25.15 -3.18
C ALA A 53 -10.46 -24.91 -2.63
N LEU A 54 -10.59 -24.65 -1.33
CA LEU A 54 -11.86 -24.30 -0.69
C LEU A 54 -12.45 -23.00 -1.28
N TYR A 55 -11.66 -21.93 -1.32
CA TYR A 55 -12.12 -20.64 -1.83
C TYR A 55 -12.45 -20.68 -3.32
N LYS A 56 -11.69 -21.44 -4.12
CA LYS A 56 -12.00 -21.64 -5.54
C LYS A 56 -13.29 -22.43 -5.74
N THR A 57 -13.55 -23.42 -4.90
CA THR A 57 -14.81 -24.17 -4.89
C THR A 57 -16.00 -23.24 -4.58
N ILE A 58 -15.88 -22.42 -3.52
CA ILE A 58 -16.89 -21.42 -3.14
C ILE A 58 -17.10 -20.40 -4.26
N SER A 59 -16.02 -19.88 -4.85
CA SER A 59 -16.07 -18.89 -5.94
C SER A 59 -16.72 -19.44 -7.20
N ASN A 60 -16.45 -20.69 -7.57
CA ASN A 60 -17.08 -21.32 -8.73
C ASN A 60 -18.58 -21.55 -8.49
N LYS A 61 -18.97 -22.00 -7.28
CA LYS A 61 -20.37 -22.14 -6.89
C LYS A 61 -21.10 -20.79 -6.93
N SER A 62 -20.51 -19.72 -6.38
CA SER A 62 -21.14 -18.39 -6.37
C SER A 62 -21.28 -17.78 -7.77
N LYS A 63 -20.27 -17.89 -8.63
CA LYS A 63 -20.35 -17.43 -10.03
C LYS A 63 -21.42 -18.17 -10.82
N MET A 64 -21.56 -19.48 -10.57
CA MET A 64 -22.60 -20.28 -11.21
C MET A 64 -24.00 -19.83 -10.77
N ILE A 65 -24.23 -19.63 -9.47
CA ILE A 65 -25.50 -19.11 -8.94
C ILE A 65 -25.80 -17.73 -9.53
N GLN A 66 -24.83 -16.81 -9.54
CA GLN A 66 -25.00 -15.48 -10.11
C GLN A 66 -25.33 -15.53 -11.62
N SER A 67 -24.73 -16.45 -12.37
CA SER A 67 -25.08 -16.66 -13.79
C SER A 67 -26.51 -17.17 -13.93
N LEU A 68 -26.95 -18.10 -13.08
CA LEU A 68 -28.31 -18.64 -13.10
C LEU A 68 -29.34 -17.56 -12.72
N GLU A 69 -29.04 -16.72 -11.73
CA GLU A 69 -29.87 -15.57 -11.34
C GLU A 69 -30.01 -14.57 -12.49
N ARG A 70 -28.91 -14.26 -13.19
CA ARG A 70 -28.93 -13.36 -14.36
C ARG A 70 -29.74 -13.94 -15.52
N SER A 71 -29.63 -15.24 -15.76
CA SER A 71 -30.46 -15.96 -16.73
C SER A 71 -31.93 -15.99 -16.32
N LEU A 72 -32.22 -16.10 -15.01
CA LEU A 72 -33.57 -16.06 -14.46
C LEU A 72 -34.18 -14.66 -14.59
N GLU A 73 -33.42 -13.60 -14.34
CA GLU A 73 -33.86 -12.21 -14.57
C GLU A 73 -34.18 -11.95 -16.05
N GLY A 74 -33.36 -12.50 -16.97
CA GLY A 74 -33.64 -12.50 -18.40
C GLY A 74 -34.91 -13.27 -18.76
N ALA A 75 -35.09 -14.47 -18.22
CA ALA A 75 -36.28 -15.30 -18.46
C ALA A 75 -37.57 -14.66 -17.91
N LYS A 76 -37.49 -13.96 -16.78
CA LYS A 76 -38.59 -13.14 -16.23
C LYS A 76 -38.95 -11.98 -17.16
N LYS A 77 -37.97 -11.29 -17.75
CA LYS A 77 -38.22 -10.24 -18.75
C LYS A 77 -38.84 -10.77 -20.05
N SER A 78 -38.53 -12.01 -20.43
CA SER A 78 -39.09 -12.69 -21.59
C SER A 78 -40.38 -13.48 -21.31
N ASN A 79 -40.89 -13.45 -20.08
CA ASN A 79 -42.12 -14.11 -19.63
C ASN A 79 -42.20 -15.62 -19.94
N ASN A 80 -41.06 -16.32 -19.93
CA ASN A 80 -41.00 -17.77 -20.20
C ASN A 80 -41.08 -18.57 -18.89
N GLU A 81 -42.30 -18.96 -18.50
CA GLU A 81 -42.60 -19.64 -17.23
C GLU A 81 -41.82 -20.95 -17.05
N SER A 82 -41.66 -21.74 -18.12
CA SER A 82 -40.94 -23.02 -18.07
C SER A 82 -39.46 -22.85 -17.71
N MET A 83 -38.81 -21.79 -18.22
CA MET A 83 -37.41 -21.50 -17.92
C MET A 83 -37.24 -20.96 -16.49
N ILE A 84 -38.21 -20.20 -15.99
CA ILE A 84 -38.20 -19.66 -14.63
C ILE A 84 -38.26 -20.80 -13.61
N GLU A 85 -39.15 -21.78 -13.79
CA GLU A 85 -39.29 -22.92 -12.88
C GLU A 85 -38.02 -23.79 -12.87
N ILE A 86 -37.46 -24.11 -14.05
CA ILE A 86 -36.23 -24.90 -14.18
C ILE A 86 -35.03 -24.18 -13.56
N LEU A 87 -34.87 -22.88 -13.79
CA LEU A 87 -33.76 -22.10 -13.24
C LEU A 87 -33.87 -21.92 -11.73
N THR A 88 -35.10 -21.70 -11.22
CA THR A 88 -35.34 -21.60 -9.77
C THR A 88 -35.00 -22.93 -9.08
N LYS A 89 -35.46 -24.05 -9.64
CA LYS A 89 -35.15 -25.38 -9.12
C LYS A 89 -33.65 -25.69 -9.16
N LYS A 90 -32.93 -25.29 -10.21
CA LYS A 90 -31.47 -25.44 -10.31
C LYS A 90 -30.68 -24.58 -9.32
N ILE A 91 -31.22 -23.43 -8.91
CA ILE A 91 -30.64 -22.58 -7.87
C ILE A 91 -30.88 -23.23 -6.49
N GLU A 92 -32.08 -23.73 -6.23
CA GLU A 92 -32.45 -24.41 -4.97
C GLU A 92 -31.75 -25.75 -4.77
N GLU A 93 -31.57 -26.54 -5.84
CA GLU A 93 -30.84 -27.82 -5.81
C GLU A 93 -29.33 -27.63 -5.62
N GLY A 94 -28.83 -26.39 -5.59
CA GLY A 94 -27.45 -26.07 -5.26
C GLY A 94 -26.46 -26.79 -6.18
N ALA A 95 -26.44 -26.40 -7.46
CA ALA A 95 -25.62 -27.00 -8.51
C ALA A 95 -24.28 -27.58 -8.00
N THR A 96 -24.24 -28.91 -7.90
CA THR A 96 -23.14 -29.66 -7.32
C THR A 96 -21.98 -29.72 -8.30
N LEU A 97 -21.13 -28.69 -8.27
CA LEU A 97 -19.80 -28.79 -8.84
C LEU A 97 -18.97 -29.75 -7.99
N PRO A 98 -18.15 -30.63 -8.60
CA PRO A 98 -17.15 -31.37 -7.85
C PRO A 98 -16.21 -30.38 -7.17
N ASP A 99 -15.93 -30.61 -5.90
CA ASP A 99 -15.03 -29.74 -5.13
C ASP A 99 -13.64 -29.76 -5.77
N VAL A 100 -13.01 -28.59 -5.86
CA VAL A 100 -11.65 -28.48 -6.39
C VAL A 100 -10.73 -29.19 -5.40
N THR A 101 -9.99 -30.19 -5.84
CA THR A 101 -9.01 -30.88 -5.00
C THR A 101 -7.75 -30.03 -4.84
N ALA A 102 -7.18 -30.02 -3.64
CA ALA A 102 -5.95 -29.31 -3.35
C ALA A 102 -4.78 -29.90 -4.14
N LYS A 103 -3.91 -29.03 -4.68
CA LYS A 103 -2.68 -29.47 -5.35
C LYS A 103 -1.74 -30.08 -4.29
N ALA A 104 -1.25 -31.30 -4.53
CA ALA A 104 -0.23 -31.91 -3.69
C ALA A 104 1.06 -31.08 -3.74
N VAL A 105 1.68 -30.89 -2.57
CA VAL A 105 2.96 -30.18 -2.46
C VAL A 105 4.07 -31.07 -3.00
N THR A 106 4.82 -30.58 -3.98
CA THR A 106 6.00 -31.27 -4.53
C THR A 106 7.28 -30.68 -3.97
N ASP A 107 8.37 -31.46 -3.96
CA ASP A 107 9.69 -30.99 -3.52
C ASP A 107 10.18 -29.77 -4.34
N LEU A 108 9.77 -29.68 -5.61
CA LEU A 108 10.02 -28.52 -6.46
C LEU A 108 9.26 -27.27 -6.00
N ASP A 109 8.03 -27.42 -5.51
CA ASP A 109 7.27 -26.30 -4.96
C ASP A 109 7.92 -25.81 -3.65
N ILE A 110 8.40 -26.73 -2.81
CA ILE A 110 9.15 -26.40 -1.59
C ILE A 110 10.45 -25.67 -1.93
N ALA A 111 11.20 -26.13 -2.92
CA ALA A 111 12.44 -25.47 -3.36
C ALA A 111 12.19 -24.04 -3.86
N ARG A 112 11.12 -23.83 -4.64
CA ARG A 112 10.71 -22.49 -5.09
C ARG A 112 10.30 -21.58 -3.94
N THR A 113 9.54 -22.08 -2.98
CA THR A 113 9.15 -21.30 -1.79
C THR A 113 10.35 -21.01 -0.89
N TYR A 114 11.32 -21.93 -0.78
CA TYR A 114 12.56 -21.68 -0.06
C TYR A 114 13.34 -20.51 -0.66
N ILE A 115 13.41 -20.42 -1.99
CA ILE A 115 14.06 -19.29 -2.69
C ILE A 115 13.41 -17.94 -2.30
N ASP A 116 12.10 -17.91 -2.05
CA ASP A 116 11.40 -16.71 -1.57
C ASP A 116 11.81 -16.28 -0.15
N THR A 117 12.26 -17.23 0.68
CA THR A 117 12.74 -16.94 2.04
C THR A 117 14.16 -16.37 2.08
N ILE A 118 14.90 -16.44 0.97
CA ILE A 118 16.28 -15.94 0.91
C ILE A 118 16.26 -14.40 0.93
N VAL A 119 16.92 -13.84 1.94
CA VAL A 119 17.06 -12.38 2.11
C VAL A 119 17.80 -11.79 0.92
N THR A 120 17.36 -10.60 0.49
CA THR A 120 17.98 -9.89 -0.62
C THR A 120 19.46 -9.59 -0.40
N ALA A 121 20.27 -9.72 -1.46
CA ALA A 121 21.68 -9.37 -1.47
C ALA A 121 21.91 -7.85 -1.41
N ARG A 122 20.86 -7.04 -1.52
CA ARG A 122 20.92 -5.57 -1.58
C ARG A 122 20.20 -4.94 -0.38
N PRO A 123 20.90 -4.73 0.76
CA PRO A 123 20.29 -4.21 1.99
C PRO A 123 19.61 -2.85 1.83
N VAL A 124 20.21 -1.95 1.05
CA VAL A 124 19.66 -0.61 0.78
C VAL A 124 18.35 -0.70 -0.01
N ALA A 125 18.27 -1.59 -1.00
CA ALA A 125 17.04 -1.80 -1.76
C ALA A 125 15.94 -2.42 -0.88
N ASN A 126 16.31 -3.28 0.07
CA ASN A 126 15.38 -3.80 1.07
C ASN A 126 14.84 -2.71 1.99
N PHE A 127 15.72 -1.80 2.44
CA PHE A 127 15.33 -0.74 3.35
C PHE A 127 14.31 0.21 2.72
N PHE A 128 14.49 0.56 1.44
CA PHE A 128 13.61 1.52 0.75
C PHE A 128 12.38 0.91 0.06
N GLY A 129 12.44 -0.36 -0.37
CA GLY A 129 11.37 -0.98 -1.16
C GLY A 129 11.01 -2.41 -0.76
N GLY A 130 11.52 -2.91 0.36
CA GLY A 130 11.16 -4.20 0.92
C GLY A 130 9.89 -4.15 1.76
N ASP A 131 9.56 -5.28 2.37
CA ASP A 131 8.41 -5.42 3.24
C ASP A 131 8.86 -5.53 4.71
N ILE A 132 8.03 -5.02 5.61
CA ILE A 132 8.21 -5.07 7.06
C ILE A 132 7.00 -5.75 7.69
N MET A 133 7.15 -6.20 8.93
CA MET A 133 6.08 -6.87 9.70
C MET A 133 5.57 -8.19 9.07
N GLU A 134 6.36 -8.86 8.23
CA GLU A 134 6.01 -10.17 7.66
C GLU A 134 5.51 -11.19 8.71
N PRO A 135 6.09 -11.31 9.93
CA PRO A 135 5.58 -12.25 10.93
C PRO A 135 4.15 -11.96 11.39
N ILE A 136 3.76 -10.67 11.44
CA ILE A 136 2.41 -10.25 11.83
C ILE A 136 1.42 -10.57 10.71
N PHE A 137 1.81 -10.35 9.44
CA PHE A 137 0.98 -10.64 8.28
C PHE A 137 0.82 -12.16 8.05
N ASP A 138 1.85 -12.94 8.36
CA ASP A 138 1.80 -14.39 8.41
C ASP A 138 0.83 -14.86 9.51
N TRP A 139 0.94 -14.32 10.73
CA TRP A 139 -0.02 -14.62 11.80
C TRP A 139 -1.45 -14.27 11.37
N LEU A 140 -1.65 -13.11 10.75
CA LEU A 140 -2.95 -12.67 10.24
C LEU A 140 -3.54 -13.60 9.18
N TYR A 141 -2.69 -14.31 8.43
CA TYR A 141 -3.09 -15.28 7.41
C TYR A 141 -3.34 -16.68 7.97
N TYR A 142 -2.38 -17.22 8.74
CA TYR A 142 -2.39 -18.61 9.20
C TYR A 142 -3.28 -18.83 10.43
N THR A 143 -3.35 -17.86 11.36
CA THR A 143 -4.11 -18.04 12.61
C THR A 143 -5.42 -17.26 12.64
N ALA A 144 -5.43 -16.03 12.11
CA ALA A 144 -6.60 -15.14 12.21
C ALA A 144 -7.54 -15.18 10.99
N ASP A 145 -7.12 -15.83 9.90
CA ASP A 145 -7.86 -15.96 8.63
C ASP A 145 -8.30 -14.63 7.99
N TRP A 146 -7.68 -13.51 8.39
CA TRP A 146 -8.12 -12.17 7.96
C TRP A 146 -7.32 -11.66 6.74
N ASN A 147 -6.08 -12.13 6.55
CA ASN A 147 -5.20 -11.72 5.45
C ASN A 147 -5.38 -12.57 4.17
N VAL A 148 -6.62 -12.85 3.79
CA VAL A 148 -6.94 -13.79 2.70
C VAL A 148 -7.63 -13.05 1.57
N ASN A 149 -7.17 -13.28 0.33
CA ASN A 149 -7.83 -12.73 -0.85
C ASN A 149 -9.02 -13.60 -1.30
N LEU A 150 -9.76 -13.15 -2.30
CA LEU A 150 -10.95 -13.84 -2.82
C LEU A 150 -10.66 -15.27 -3.34
N TYR A 151 -9.39 -15.61 -3.55
CA TYR A 151 -8.92 -16.90 -4.07
C TYR A 151 -8.24 -17.78 -3.00
N GLY A 152 -8.22 -17.37 -1.73
CA GLY A 152 -7.60 -18.14 -0.64
C GLY A 152 -6.10 -17.90 -0.43
N ASN A 153 -5.45 -17.09 -1.28
CA ASN A 153 -4.04 -16.75 -1.12
C ASN A 153 -3.86 -15.62 -0.10
N GLN A 154 -2.64 -15.51 0.46
CA GLN A 154 -2.26 -14.38 1.32
C GLN A 154 -2.41 -13.07 0.54
N PHE A 155 -3.17 -12.12 1.10
CA PHE A 155 -3.47 -10.85 0.43
C PHE A 155 -2.26 -9.89 0.43
N ALA A 156 -1.60 -9.77 1.57
CA ALA A 156 -0.39 -8.96 1.73
C ALA A 156 0.70 -9.74 2.47
N GLN A 157 1.93 -9.70 1.96
CA GLN A 157 3.08 -10.36 2.60
C GLN A 157 3.62 -9.55 3.79
N GLY A 158 3.48 -8.23 3.75
CA GLY A 158 3.87 -7.32 4.81
C GLY A 158 3.40 -5.90 4.51
N MET A 159 3.89 -4.94 5.29
CA MET A 159 3.74 -3.52 4.99
C MET A 159 4.95 -3.03 4.21
N TYR A 160 4.76 -2.09 3.29
CA TYR A 160 5.88 -1.46 2.59
C TYR A 160 6.82 -0.72 3.56
N SER A 161 8.13 -0.93 3.42
CA SER A 161 9.15 -0.32 4.29
C SER A 161 9.15 1.22 4.25
N CYS A 162 8.71 1.81 3.14
CA CYS A 162 8.51 3.26 2.99
C CYS A 162 7.61 3.84 4.10
N LEU A 163 6.62 3.08 4.58
CA LEU A 163 5.74 3.54 5.68
C LEU A 163 6.51 3.74 6.99
N MET A 164 7.49 2.88 7.29
CA MET A 164 8.34 3.04 8.48
C MET A 164 9.22 4.28 8.35
N ILE A 165 9.82 4.52 7.18
CA ILE A 165 10.63 5.71 6.92
C ILE A 165 9.78 6.97 7.13
N TRP A 166 8.59 6.99 6.55
CA TRP A 166 7.64 8.08 6.71
C TRP A 166 7.23 8.30 8.17
N PHE A 167 6.90 7.24 8.91
CA PHE A 167 6.50 7.33 10.31
C PHE A 167 7.65 7.82 11.20
N LEU A 168 8.87 7.33 10.98
CA LEU A 168 10.07 7.79 11.71
C LEU A 168 10.33 9.28 11.44
N LEU A 169 10.26 9.71 10.17
CA LEU A 169 10.38 11.13 9.82
C LEU A 169 9.28 11.96 10.49
N ALA A 170 8.03 11.50 10.48
CA ALA A 170 6.93 12.19 11.14
C ALA A 170 7.15 12.32 12.65
N LEU A 171 7.67 11.28 13.31
CA LEU A 171 8.01 11.31 14.74
C LEU A 171 9.14 12.30 15.04
N VAL A 172 10.19 12.33 14.23
CA VAL A 172 11.28 13.31 14.34
C VAL A 172 10.73 14.73 14.17
N CYS A 173 9.91 14.97 13.14
CA CYS A 173 9.25 16.26 12.91
C CYS A 173 8.36 16.65 14.10
N TYR A 174 7.59 15.71 14.65
CA TYR A 174 6.76 15.95 15.83
C TYR A 174 7.60 16.36 17.03
N PHE A 175 8.71 15.67 17.31
CA PHE A 175 9.61 16.01 18.40
C PHE A 175 10.23 17.39 18.21
N VAL A 176 10.72 17.71 17.01
CA VAL A 176 11.30 19.01 16.68
C VAL A 176 10.26 20.13 16.87
N LEU A 177 9.04 19.97 16.34
CA LEU A 177 8.00 20.99 16.46
C LEU A 177 7.47 21.17 17.88
N SER A 178 7.35 20.09 18.65
CA SER A 178 6.70 20.13 19.98
C SER A 178 7.65 20.35 21.15
N ARG A 179 8.93 19.95 21.03
CA ARG A 179 9.87 19.92 22.16
C ARG A 179 11.12 20.79 21.98
N THR A 180 11.33 21.43 20.81
CA THR A 180 12.57 22.17 20.55
C THR A 180 12.33 23.65 20.24
N GLN A 181 13.37 24.46 20.46
CA GLN A 181 13.37 25.89 20.11
C GLN A 181 13.16 26.12 18.60
N ALA A 182 13.63 25.19 17.75
CA ALA A 182 13.42 25.26 16.32
C ALA A 182 11.92 25.23 15.97
N GLY A 183 11.11 24.44 16.70
CA GLY A 183 9.66 24.44 16.56
C GLY A 183 9.04 25.82 16.79
N ASN A 184 9.39 26.47 17.91
CA ASN A 184 8.92 27.82 18.23
C ASN A 184 9.32 28.83 17.14
N TRP A 185 10.55 28.76 16.65
CA TRP A 185 11.02 29.62 15.56
C TRP A 185 10.26 29.40 14.26
N ILE A 186 9.91 28.15 13.93
CA ILE A 186 9.12 27.81 12.73
C ILE A 186 7.71 28.41 12.84
N TYR A 187 7.01 28.19 13.97
CA TYR A 187 5.66 28.72 14.17
C TYR A 187 5.64 30.25 14.22
N SER A 188 6.58 30.89 14.92
CA SER A 188 6.67 32.36 14.96
C SER A 188 6.95 32.96 13.59
N THR A 189 7.88 32.36 12.82
CA THR A 189 8.21 32.84 11.47
C THR A 189 7.03 32.73 10.51
N GLY A 190 6.21 31.67 10.65
CA GLY A 190 5.02 31.48 9.83
C GLY A 190 3.81 32.33 10.24
N GLY A 191 3.66 32.66 11.53
CA GLY A 191 2.53 33.45 12.02
C GLY A 191 2.66 34.95 11.73
N ASN A 192 3.78 35.55 12.12
CA ASN A 192 4.07 36.96 11.83
C ASN A 192 5.57 37.17 11.68
N LEU A 193 6.01 37.33 10.43
CA LEU A 193 7.43 37.47 10.08
C LEU A 193 8.09 38.67 10.76
N SER A 194 7.43 39.84 10.75
CA SER A 194 7.98 41.06 11.33
C SER A 194 8.13 40.95 12.85
N ALA A 195 7.14 40.34 13.52
CA ALA A 195 7.19 40.11 14.96
C ALA A 195 8.28 39.08 15.34
N ALA A 196 8.44 38.01 14.55
CA ALA A 196 9.49 37.02 14.77
C ALA A 196 10.90 37.64 14.65
N GLN A 197 11.11 38.51 13.66
CA GLN A 197 12.37 39.23 13.48
C GLN A 197 12.65 40.20 14.64
N ALA A 198 11.63 40.92 15.11
CA ALA A 198 11.75 41.80 16.28
C ALA A 198 12.13 41.03 17.56
N ASN A 199 11.65 39.79 17.69
CA ASN A 199 11.99 38.88 18.80
C ASN A 199 13.35 38.16 18.64
N GLY A 200 14.17 38.55 17.66
CA GLY A 200 15.51 38.00 17.44
C GLY A 200 15.54 36.60 16.82
N VAL A 201 14.43 36.12 16.26
CA VAL A 201 14.40 34.82 15.56
C VAL A 201 15.15 34.94 14.24
N PRO A 202 16.11 34.06 13.93
CA PRO A 202 16.86 34.10 12.67
C PRO A 202 16.00 33.55 11.50
N THR A 203 14.97 34.29 11.10
CA THR A 203 13.92 33.85 10.15
C THR A 203 14.50 33.35 8.82
N ASN A 204 15.58 33.97 8.34
CA ASN A 204 16.22 33.56 7.08
C ASN A 204 16.84 32.16 7.18
N LYS A 205 17.51 31.84 8.31
CA LYS A 205 18.08 30.51 8.54
C LYS A 205 17.00 29.46 8.68
N VAL A 206 15.89 29.80 9.37
CA VAL A 206 14.73 28.93 9.51
C VAL A 206 14.15 28.58 8.14
N LYS A 207 13.89 29.58 7.28
CA LYS A 207 13.37 29.35 5.92
C LYS A 207 14.29 28.47 5.07
N ILE A 208 15.59 28.77 5.06
CA ILE A 208 16.57 27.97 4.30
C ILE A 208 16.60 26.52 4.80
N SER A 209 16.63 26.32 6.12
CA SER A 209 16.62 24.98 6.71
C SER A 209 15.36 24.20 6.34
N LEU A 210 14.19 24.85 6.30
CA LEU A 210 12.94 24.20 5.91
C LEU A 210 12.94 23.80 4.43
N PHE A 211 13.42 24.66 3.53
CA PHE A 211 13.54 24.29 2.10
C PHE A 211 14.51 23.14 1.87
N MET A 212 15.66 23.13 2.57
CA MET A 212 16.62 22.02 2.52
C MET A 212 16.01 20.72 3.05
N PHE A 213 15.23 20.80 4.12
CA PHE A 213 14.54 19.63 4.68
C PHE A 213 13.46 19.10 3.73
N THR A 214 12.70 19.98 3.06
CA THR A 214 11.74 19.56 2.02
C THR A 214 12.44 18.82 0.87
N ALA A 215 13.60 19.30 0.42
CA ALA A 215 14.39 18.62 -0.60
C ALA A 215 14.90 17.25 -0.15
N PHE A 216 15.33 17.13 1.12
CA PHE A 216 15.69 15.85 1.72
C PHE A 216 14.50 14.87 1.76
N CYS A 217 13.33 15.31 2.20
CA CYS A 217 12.11 14.51 2.22
C CYS A 217 11.69 14.07 0.80
N ALA A 218 11.78 14.97 -0.18
CA ALA A 218 11.50 14.65 -1.59
C ALA A 218 12.47 13.58 -2.13
N THR A 219 13.74 13.65 -1.76
CA THR A 219 14.76 12.65 -2.13
C THR A 219 14.47 11.29 -1.50
N MET A 220 14.10 11.25 -0.21
CA MET A 220 13.73 10.02 0.48
C MET A 220 12.47 9.38 -0.12
N PHE A 221 11.47 10.19 -0.47
CA PHE A 221 10.27 9.74 -1.17
C PHE A 221 10.61 9.15 -2.55
N ALA A 222 11.40 9.87 -3.36
CA ALA A 222 11.80 9.43 -4.69
C ALA A 222 12.63 8.14 -4.63
N ALA A 223 13.57 8.03 -3.69
CA ALA A 223 14.35 6.81 -3.46
C ALA A 223 13.41 5.63 -3.16
N SER A 224 12.51 5.79 -2.18
CA SER A 224 11.54 4.75 -1.81
C SER A 224 10.72 4.28 -3.02
N GLN A 225 10.20 5.22 -3.81
CA GLN A 225 9.42 4.92 -5.01
C GLN A 225 10.23 4.16 -6.08
N VAL A 226 11.49 4.53 -6.33
CA VAL A 226 12.33 3.85 -7.32
C VAL A 226 12.66 2.43 -6.89
N PHE A 227 12.96 2.21 -5.60
CA PHE A 227 13.26 0.87 -5.08
C PHE A 227 12.03 -0.03 -5.00
N GLU A 228 10.85 0.55 -4.75
CA GLU A 228 9.58 -0.18 -4.74
C GLU A 228 9.21 -0.68 -6.14
N VAL A 229 9.15 0.21 -7.12
CA VAL A 229 8.67 -0.11 -8.48
C VAL A 229 9.79 -0.64 -9.39
N ASN A 230 11.04 -0.62 -8.94
CA ASN A 230 12.25 -1.00 -9.70
C ASN A 230 12.36 -0.30 -11.07
N THR A 231 11.74 0.87 -11.22
CA THR A 231 11.82 1.69 -12.44
C THR A 231 11.89 3.16 -12.07
N SER A 232 12.73 3.90 -12.79
CA SER A 232 12.89 5.34 -12.65
C SER A 232 12.11 6.04 -13.75
N ASP A 233 11.00 6.68 -13.38
CA ASP A 233 10.19 7.48 -14.30
C ASP A 233 9.94 8.85 -13.66
N ALA A 234 10.39 9.90 -14.35
CA ALA A 234 10.20 11.28 -13.90
C ALA A 234 8.72 11.68 -13.83
N ALA A 235 7.86 11.05 -14.64
CA ALA A 235 6.44 11.35 -14.66
C ALA A 235 5.74 11.01 -13.34
N LYS A 236 6.31 10.10 -12.53
CA LYS A 236 5.79 9.74 -11.20
C LYS A 236 5.96 10.84 -10.15
N GLY A 237 6.86 11.80 -10.40
CA GLY A 237 7.07 12.98 -9.57
C GLY A 237 6.11 14.13 -9.89
N ASN A 238 5.39 14.09 -11.00
CA ASN A 238 4.49 15.17 -11.40
C ASN A 238 3.37 15.38 -10.38
N LEU A 239 3.12 16.65 -10.02
CA LEU A 239 2.07 17.08 -9.09
C LEU A 239 2.25 16.58 -7.65
N LYS A 240 3.37 15.93 -7.30
CA LYS A 240 3.61 15.45 -5.93
C LYS A 240 3.79 16.58 -4.93
N GLU A 241 4.32 17.71 -5.38
CA GLU A 241 4.34 18.96 -4.63
C GLU A 241 2.91 19.41 -4.27
N LEU A 242 2.00 19.28 -5.22
CA LEU A 242 0.61 19.71 -5.09
C LEU A 242 -0.18 18.78 -4.16
N GLU A 243 0.06 17.47 -4.27
CA GLU A 243 -0.47 16.45 -3.35
C GLU A 243 0.01 16.66 -1.92
N ALA A 244 1.30 16.96 -1.72
CA ALA A 244 1.87 17.21 -0.39
C ALA A 244 1.22 18.42 0.28
N ILE A 245 0.98 19.50 -0.48
CA ILE A 245 0.26 20.69 0.01
C ILE A 245 -1.20 20.32 0.34
N ALA A 246 -1.89 19.59 -0.53
CA ALA A 246 -3.28 19.19 -0.31
C ALA A 246 -3.44 18.33 0.95
N ALA A 247 -2.57 17.33 1.15
CA ALA A 247 -2.56 16.50 2.35
C ALA A 247 -2.31 17.31 3.62
N ALA A 248 -1.37 18.26 3.58
CA ALA A 248 -1.09 19.14 4.73
C ALA A 248 -2.28 20.04 5.09
N VAL A 249 -2.98 20.60 4.09
CA VAL A 249 -4.13 21.46 4.36
C VAL A 249 -5.36 20.68 4.81
N ILE A 250 -5.63 19.50 4.24
CA ILE A 250 -6.65 18.58 4.78
C ILE A 250 -6.32 18.26 6.25
N GLY A 251 -5.04 18.11 6.58
CA GLY A 251 -4.55 17.94 7.94
C GLY A 251 -4.62 19.17 8.85
N GLY A 252 -5.16 20.30 8.37
CA GLY A 252 -5.38 21.51 9.17
C GLY A 252 -4.19 22.48 9.21
N VAL A 253 -3.23 22.37 8.30
CA VAL A 253 -2.16 23.37 8.14
C VAL A 253 -2.69 24.58 7.38
N VAL A 254 -2.43 25.77 7.92
CA VAL A 254 -2.82 27.04 7.30
C VAL A 254 -1.83 27.40 6.20
N LEU A 255 -2.31 27.73 4.99
CA LEU A 255 -1.47 28.04 3.83
C LEU A 255 -0.57 29.28 4.03
N THR A 256 -0.98 30.22 4.89
CA THR A 256 -0.18 31.39 5.25
C THR A 256 0.93 31.08 6.26
N GLY A 257 0.91 29.88 6.87
CA GLY A 257 1.86 29.47 7.90
C GLY A 257 1.43 29.81 9.32
N GLY A 258 2.22 29.35 10.30
CA GLY A 258 2.07 29.69 11.72
C GLY A 258 1.13 28.80 12.53
N PHE A 259 0.32 27.96 11.88
CA PHE A 259 -0.62 27.06 12.56
C PHE A 259 -0.70 25.69 11.87
N GLY A 260 -0.78 24.64 12.69
CA GLY A 260 -0.91 23.25 12.25
C GLY A 260 -0.27 22.27 13.24
N THR A 261 -0.63 20.99 13.15
CA THR A 261 -0.04 19.92 13.98
C THR A 261 0.42 18.76 13.12
N VAL A 262 1.49 18.06 13.55
CA VAL A 262 1.99 16.89 12.83
C VAL A 262 0.96 15.76 12.82
N LEU A 263 0.21 15.59 13.92
CA LEU A 263 -0.89 14.62 13.98
C LEU A 263 -1.99 14.92 12.95
N GLY A 264 -2.36 16.20 12.79
CA GLY A 264 -3.30 16.62 11.75
C GLY A 264 -2.79 16.27 10.36
N ILE A 265 -1.51 16.56 10.06
CA ILE A 265 -0.88 16.23 8.76
C ILE A 265 -0.87 14.71 8.51
N ILE A 266 -0.58 13.89 9.52
CA ILE A 266 -0.62 12.42 9.42
C ILE A 266 -2.03 11.95 9.02
N LEU A 267 -3.06 12.44 9.71
CA LEU A 267 -4.45 12.11 9.39
C LEU A 267 -4.84 12.63 7.99
N GLY A 268 -4.43 13.84 7.65
CA GLY A 268 -4.65 14.43 6.32
C GLY A 268 -4.02 13.61 5.20
N ALA A 269 -2.79 13.12 5.39
CA ALA A 269 -2.10 12.26 4.44
C ALA A 269 -2.81 10.90 4.26
N VAL A 270 -3.31 10.30 5.36
CA VAL A 270 -4.10 9.06 5.29
C VAL A 270 -5.42 9.27 4.56
N ILE A 271 -6.16 10.33 4.89
CA ILE A 271 -7.44 10.68 4.22
C ILE A 271 -7.19 10.93 2.73
N PHE A 272 -6.15 11.70 2.40
CA PHE A 272 -5.78 11.97 1.03
C PHE A 272 -5.38 10.70 0.26
N GLY A 273 -4.61 9.81 0.89
CA GLY A 273 -4.23 8.52 0.33
C GLY A 273 -5.43 7.63 0.03
N ILE A 274 -6.38 7.53 0.97
CA ILE A 274 -7.63 6.78 0.76
C ILE A 274 -8.44 7.39 -0.40
N ALA A 275 -8.57 8.71 -0.44
CA ALA A 275 -9.28 9.40 -1.52
C ALA A 275 -8.62 9.14 -2.88
N LYS A 276 -7.28 9.17 -2.97
CA LYS A 276 -6.53 8.85 -4.18
C LYS A 276 -6.85 7.43 -4.65
N GLU A 277 -6.69 6.42 -3.80
CA GLU A 277 -6.95 5.03 -4.18
C GLU A 277 -8.43 4.79 -4.54
N ALA A 278 -9.37 5.50 -3.91
CA ALA A 278 -10.78 5.41 -4.27
C ALA A 278 -11.04 5.76 -5.74
N PHE A 279 -10.41 6.80 -6.29
CA PHE A 279 -10.58 7.15 -7.72
C PHE A 279 -10.00 6.09 -8.67
N PHE A 280 -8.99 5.33 -8.26
CA PHE A 280 -8.37 4.30 -9.10
C PHE A 280 -9.10 2.95 -9.04
N TYR A 281 -9.75 2.63 -7.93
CA TYR A 281 -10.39 1.32 -7.73
C TYR A 281 -11.92 1.32 -7.86
N ILE A 282 -12.58 2.48 -7.92
CA ILE A 282 -14.03 2.55 -8.15
C ILE A 282 -14.34 2.24 -9.63
N PRO A 283 -15.14 1.19 -9.92
CA PRO A 283 -15.53 0.87 -11.29
C PRO A 283 -16.35 2.00 -11.93
N GLY A 284 -16.03 2.37 -13.16
CA GLY A 284 -16.79 3.36 -13.94
C GLY A 284 -16.34 4.81 -13.78
N ILE A 285 -15.31 5.09 -12.96
CA ILE A 285 -14.67 6.41 -12.85
C ILE A 285 -13.29 6.35 -13.49
N ASP A 286 -12.98 7.31 -14.36
CA ASP A 286 -11.65 7.43 -14.94
C ASP A 286 -10.67 8.06 -13.94
N GLY A 287 -9.44 7.51 -13.87
CA GLY A 287 -8.41 8.01 -12.97
C GLY A 287 -8.02 9.47 -13.19
N SER A 288 -8.32 10.06 -14.36
CA SER A 288 -8.06 11.48 -14.64
C SER A 288 -8.89 12.42 -13.76
N PHE A 289 -10.05 11.98 -13.25
CA PHE A 289 -10.87 12.76 -12.32
C PHE A 289 -10.16 13.05 -11.00
N TYR A 290 -9.14 12.27 -10.64
CA TYR A 290 -8.28 12.55 -9.50
C TYR A 290 -7.65 13.95 -9.57
N ARG A 291 -7.22 14.41 -10.76
CA ARG A 291 -6.63 15.74 -10.91
C ARG A 291 -7.64 16.87 -10.68
N VAL A 292 -8.91 16.63 -11.06
CA VAL A 292 -10.02 17.56 -10.81
C VAL A 292 -10.30 17.63 -9.31
N PHE A 293 -10.36 16.47 -8.63
CA PHE A 293 -10.53 16.40 -7.18
C PHE A 293 -9.40 17.14 -6.45
N LEU A 294 -8.15 16.89 -6.85
CA LEU A 294 -6.98 17.54 -6.27
C LEU A 294 -7.03 19.08 -6.42
N GLY A 295 -7.39 19.57 -7.61
CA GLY A 295 -7.60 21.00 -7.85
C GLY A 295 -8.74 21.58 -7.01
N ALA A 296 -9.86 20.88 -6.92
CA ALA A 296 -11.02 21.30 -6.12
C ALA A 296 -10.67 21.43 -4.64
N VAL A 297 -9.97 20.43 -4.08
CA VAL A 297 -9.50 20.45 -2.68
C VAL A 297 -8.65 21.68 -2.41
N LEU A 298 -7.71 22.02 -3.29
CA LEU A 298 -6.85 23.18 -3.11
C LEU A 298 -7.59 24.51 -3.21
N VAL A 299 -8.54 24.63 -4.14
CA VAL A 299 -9.38 25.82 -4.24
C VAL A 299 -10.24 25.96 -2.98
N SER A 300 -10.88 24.88 -2.53
CA SER A 300 -11.66 24.85 -1.28
C SER A 300 -10.80 25.20 -0.07
N ALA A 301 -9.57 24.68 0.00
CA ALA A 301 -8.59 25.01 1.01
C ALA A 301 -8.24 26.50 1.00
N ALA A 302 -7.90 27.07 -0.15
CA ALA A 302 -7.56 28.48 -0.29
C ALA A 302 -8.72 29.41 0.09
N LEU A 303 -9.94 29.09 -0.34
CA LEU A 303 -11.15 29.84 0.01
C LEU A 303 -11.45 29.77 1.50
N THR A 304 -11.36 28.58 2.09
CA THR A 304 -11.53 28.38 3.53
C THR A 304 -10.47 29.15 4.31
N ASN A 305 -9.22 29.12 3.85
CA ASN A 305 -8.11 29.83 4.45
C ASN A 305 -8.32 31.36 4.43
N GLU A 306 -8.77 31.92 3.31
CA GLU A 306 -9.10 33.34 3.21
C GLU A 306 -10.27 33.74 4.12
N ASN A 307 -11.29 32.89 4.22
CA ASN A 307 -12.43 33.12 5.09
C ASN A 307 -12.06 33.05 6.58
N ILE A 308 -11.21 32.11 6.98
CA ILE A 308 -10.68 32.01 8.34
C ILE A 308 -9.81 33.22 8.65
N ARG A 309 -8.92 33.61 7.73
CA ARG A 309 -8.08 34.81 7.87
C ARG A 309 -8.92 36.07 8.13
N LYS A 310 -9.98 36.29 7.33
CA LYS A 310 -10.92 37.41 7.50
C LYS A 310 -11.62 37.41 8.85
N ARG A 311 -11.98 36.23 9.38
CA ARG A 311 -12.63 36.11 10.69
C ARG A 311 -11.68 36.32 11.86
N VAL A 312 -10.43 35.88 11.76
CA VAL A 312 -9.44 35.96 12.84
C VAL A 312 -8.76 37.34 12.91
N ILE A 313 -8.47 37.96 11.77
CA ILE A 313 -7.72 39.23 11.70
C ILE A 313 -8.66 40.44 11.67
N GLY A 314 -9.96 40.22 11.46
CA GLY A 314 -10.91 41.29 11.12
C GLY A 314 -10.67 41.79 9.70
N SER A 315 -11.73 42.13 8.98
CA SER A 315 -11.60 42.79 7.69
C SER A 315 -10.93 44.14 7.89
N VAL A 316 -9.67 44.26 7.47
CA VAL A 316 -9.06 45.56 7.16
C VAL A 316 -9.38 45.90 5.71
#